data_AF-A0A1H3I602-F1
#
_entry.id   AF-A0A1H3I602-F1
#
_cell.length_a   1.000
_cell.length_b   1.000
_cell.length_c   1.000
_cell.angle_alpha   90.00
_cell.angle_beta   90.00
_cell.angle_gamma   90.00
#
_symmetry.space_group_name_H-M   'P 1'
#
loop_
_entity.id
_entity.type
_entity.pdbx_description
1 polymer ?
#
loop_
_entity_poly.entity_id
_entity_poly.type
_entity_poly.pdbx_seq_one_letter_code
_entity_poly.pdbx_strand_id
1 'polypeptide(L)'
;MISWVGGHPRPLRRTDERPRTRTAPLARRRDRLALAVPLLALAPPAQAASSKACAGGGYRLVDAATQRVLARDTDREAVTTVRAADLGDRVLVQGRYNQYVVRTGDFALFDYAFTGAPNRLDMTGRRFTPVFASKVPDHRGLTLGGDLTVTLEEEDLVVSRAGTGLSMRIQSKDCAQGGIFQMEPERGDGTRTRIVHTLATGAGAVTPFYFDNPHFRARAGQFLGSACTSVETGPPSRCCVQVSPRVTIGNDASPRFVARDSAQVAERVDQPDCGAQVAPDVDHCGRVSVWDVASGGRMGFVTGEYAVEVANPPTECVSDCQAQNQVRGRLAVLGHPFPVPAGSRLSPAESTLLLPPLTAP
;
A
#
# COMPACT_ATOMS: atom_id res chain seq x y z
N MET A 1 -14.71 63.33 28.65
CA MET A 1 -13.33 63.56 28.15
C MET A 1 -13.37 63.27 26.64
N ILE A 2 -13.31 64.34 25.82
CA ILE A 2 -12.87 64.50 24.39
C ILE A 2 -12.65 63.20 23.57
N SER A 3 -12.95 63.02 22.27
CA SER A 3 -13.74 63.65 21.18
C SER A 3 -13.41 62.84 19.89
N TRP A 4 -14.39 62.70 18.95
CA TRP A 4 -14.33 62.60 17.46
C TRP A 4 -13.19 61.82 16.73
N VAL A 5 -13.34 61.16 15.56
CA VAL A 5 -13.95 61.55 14.26
C VAL A 5 -14.16 60.28 13.42
N GLY A 6 -15.26 60.20 12.64
CA GLY A 6 -15.41 59.30 11.49
C GLY A 6 -15.34 60.07 10.15
N GLY A 7 -15.10 59.36 9.04
CA GLY A 7 -15.14 59.96 7.69
C GLY A 7 -15.22 58.95 6.54
N HIS A 8 -16.29 59.05 5.75
CA HIS A 8 -16.43 58.48 4.40
C HIS A 8 -15.51 59.20 3.38
N PRO A 9 -15.30 58.65 2.16
CA PRO A 9 -16.13 59.10 1.03
C PRO A 9 -16.47 58.02 -0.03
N ARG A 10 -17.23 58.50 -1.02
CA ARG A 10 -18.05 57.86 -2.05
C ARG A 10 -17.34 57.93 -3.46
N PRO A 11 -17.97 57.63 -4.63
CA PRO A 11 -17.46 56.72 -5.68
C PRO A 11 -17.07 57.40 -7.02
N LEU A 12 -16.55 56.62 -7.98
CA LEU A 12 -16.51 56.95 -9.44
C LEU A 12 -16.77 55.66 -10.25
N ARG A 13 -17.93 55.51 -10.90
CA ARG A 13 -18.31 55.90 -12.28
C ARG A 13 -17.68 55.05 -13.39
N ARG A 14 -18.60 54.44 -14.16
CA ARG A 14 -18.45 53.57 -15.33
C ARG A 14 -18.66 54.42 -16.59
N THR A 15 -17.86 54.23 -17.63
CA THR A 15 -18.23 54.57 -19.02
C THR A 15 -17.58 53.58 -19.99
N ASP A 16 -18.43 53.05 -20.88
CA ASP A 16 -18.11 52.31 -22.11
C ASP A 16 -17.22 53.09 -23.07
N GLU A 17 -16.43 52.38 -23.89
CA GLU A 17 -16.32 52.63 -25.34
C GLU A 17 -15.51 51.51 -26.06
N ARG A 18 -16.16 50.83 -27.01
CA ARG A 18 -15.54 50.13 -28.16
C ARG A 18 -15.57 51.09 -29.37
N PRO A 19 -15.07 50.73 -30.58
CA PRO A 19 -13.89 49.96 -31.01
C PRO A 19 -13.08 50.75 -32.09
N ARG A 20 -11.89 50.27 -32.51
CA ARG A 20 -11.42 50.43 -33.91
C ARG A 20 -10.23 49.53 -34.26
N THR A 21 -10.40 48.87 -35.40
CA THR A 21 -9.47 48.07 -36.19
C THR A 21 -8.27 48.88 -36.70
N ARG A 22 -7.09 48.25 -36.75
CA ARG A 22 -6.05 48.56 -37.75
C ARG A 22 -5.16 47.34 -38.04
N THR A 23 -4.82 47.27 -39.30
CA THR A 23 -4.22 46.22 -40.14
C THR A 23 -2.73 45.93 -39.88
N ALA A 24 -2.37 44.64 -40.00
CA ALA A 24 -1.18 43.92 -40.56
C ALA A 24 0.17 44.68 -40.81
N PRO A 25 1.36 44.01 -40.80
CA PRO A 25 1.67 42.93 -41.76
C PRO A 25 2.47 41.72 -41.23
N LEU A 26 2.47 40.67 -42.07
CA LEU A 26 3.14 39.38 -41.93
C LEU A 26 4.67 39.49 -41.83
N ALA A 27 5.27 38.71 -40.93
CA ALA A 27 6.66 38.29 -41.01
C ALA A 27 6.73 36.75 -41.01
N ARG A 28 7.10 36.19 -42.16
CA ARG A 28 7.44 34.77 -42.34
C ARG A 28 8.70 34.45 -41.52
N ARG A 29 8.60 33.58 -40.52
CA ARG A 29 9.76 32.83 -39.99
C ARG A 29 9.65 31.37 -40.39
N ARG A 30 10.70 30.90 -41.05
CA ARG A 30 10.97 29.50 -41.36
C ARG A 30 11.64 28.91 -40.11
N ASP A 31 10.93 28.07 -39.36
CA ASP A 31 11.56 27.24 -38.34
C ASP A 31 11.62 25.79 -38.81
N ARG A 32 12.84 25.27 -38.78
CA ARG A 32 13.24 23.93 -39.21
C ARG A 32 12.72 22.92 -38.19
N LEU A 33 11.95 21.93 -38.65
CA LEU A 33 11.65 20.72 -37.88
C LEU A 33 12.97 19.98 -37.62
N ALA A 34 13.41 19.94 -36.37
CA ALA A 34 14.37 18.95 -35.90
C ALA A 34 13.59 17.72 -35.41
N LEU A 35 13.73 16.58 -36.08
CA LEU A 35 13.28 15.28 -35.55
C LEU A 35 14.12 14.94 -34.32
N ALA A 36 13.54 15.07 -33.13
CA ALA A 36 14.08 14.46 -31.92
C ALA A 36 13.61 13.00 -31.88
N VAL A 37 14.55 12.05 -32.04
CA VAL A 37 14.31 10.63 -31.78
C VAL A 37 14.25 10.45 -30.26
N PRO A 38 13.15 9.96 -29.67
CA PRO A 38 13.11 9.68 -28.24
C PRO A 38 13.93 8.42 -27.96
N LEU A 39 15.09 8.59 -27.31
CA LEU A 39 15.79 7.51 -26.62
C LEU A 39 14.90 7.03 -25.48
N LEU A 40 14.21 5.91 -25.69
CA LEU A 40 13.55 5.15 -24.63
C LEU A 40 14.62 4.61 -23.67
N ALA A 41 14.90 5.37 -22.61
CA ALA A 41 15.65 4.88 -21.47
C ALA A 41 14.77 3.86 -20.74
N LEU A 42 15.05 2.57 -20.95
CA LEU A 42 14.58 1.49 -20.09
C LEU A 42 15.16 1.74 -18.69
N ALA A 43 14.34 2.26 -17.77
CA ALA A 43 14.73 2.34 -16.37
C ALA A 43 14.76 0.91 -15.79
N PRO A 44 15.87 0.48 -15.17
CA PRO A 44 15.88 -0.79 -14.44
C PRO A 44 14.92 -0.71 -13.24
N PRO A 45 14.36 -1.85 -12.79
CA PRO A 45 13.52 -1.88 -11.60
C PRO A 45 14.32 -1.38 -10.37
N ALA A 46 13.60 -0.73 -9.45
CA ALA A 46 14.18 -0.18 -8.24
C ALA A 46 14.67 -1.29 -7.30
N GLN A 47 15.99 -1.47 -7.18
CA GLN A 47 16.54 -2.33 -6.14
C GLN A 47 16.56 -1.59 -4.80
N ALA A 48 15.61 -1.93 -3.92
CA ALA A 48 15.76 -1.64 -2.50
C ALA A 48 16.92 -2.49 -1.98
N ALA A 49 18.02 -1.85 -1.57
CA ALA A 49 19.22 -2.54 -1.07
C ALA A 49 18.87 -3.61 -0.04
N SER A 50 19.38 -4.84 -0.26
CA SER A 50 19.12 -5.98 0.61
C SER A 50 19.41 -5.62 2.06
N SER A 51 18.38 -5.65 2.88
CA SER A 51 18.48 -5.26 4.28
C SER A 51 19.07 -6.42 5.09
N LYS A 52 19.63 -6.08 6.25
CA LYS A 52 20.08 -7.08 7.24
C LYS A 52 18.97 -8.05 7.68
N ALA A 53 17.70 -7.70 7.45
CA ALA A 53 16.54 -8.54 7.77
C ALA A 53 16.27 -9.60 6.68
N CYS A 54 16.76 -9.39 5.45
CA CYS A 54 16.56 -10.27 4.30
C CYS A 54 17.70 -11.29 4.13
N ALA A 55 18.77 -11.18 4.92
CA ALA A 55 19.96 -12.02 4.80
C ALA A 55 19.62 -13.52 4.72
N GLY A 56 19.95 -14.15 3.58
CA GLY A 56 19.68 -15.55 3.30
C GLY A 56 18.21 -15.91 3.14
N GLY A 57 17.36 -14.92 2.86
CA GLY A 57 16.01 -15.09 2.35
C GLY A 57 16.01 -15.45 0.86
N GLY A 58 14.82 -15.70 0.36
CA GLY A 58 14.57 -16.09 -1.02
C GLY A 58 13.40 -17.06 -1.10
N TYR A 59 12.80 -17.17 -2.29
CA TYR A 59 11.56 -17.90 -2.47
C TYR A 59 11.70 -19.14 -3.34
N ARG A 60 10.78 -20.07 -3.11
CA ARG A 60 10.37 -21.05 -4.10
C ARG A 60 8.85 -21.11 -4.21
N LEU A 61 8.37 -21.37 -5.40
CA LEU A 61 6.96 -21.56 -5.70
C LEU A 61 6.72 -23.03 -5.97
N VAL A 62 5.69 -23.56 -5.33
CA VAL A 62 5.36 -24.99 -5.38
C VAL A 62 3.88 -25.12 -5.69
N ASP A 63 3.54 -25.99 -6.64
CA ASP A 63 2.15 -26.37 -6.86
C ASP A 63 1.62 -27.07 -5.60
N ALA A 64 0.54 -26.54 -5.03
CA ALA A 64 0.09 -26.97 -3.70
C ALA A 64 -0.43 -28.42 -3.70
N ALA A 65 -0.97 -28.91 -4.82
CA ALA A 65 -1.54 -30.25 -4.93
C ALA A 65 -0.46 -31.31 -5.21
N THR A 66 0.44 -31.02 -6.15
CA THR A 66 1.44 -31.97 -6.64
C THR A 66 2.78 -31.87 -5.92
N GLN A 67 2.99 -30.80 -5.15
CA GLN A 67 4.27 -30.45 -4.53
C GLN A 67 5.41 -30.26 -5.55
N ARG A 68 5.08 -30.09 -6.83
CA ARG A 68 6.04 -29.81 -7.89
C ARG A 68 6.57 -28.38 -7.73
N VAL A 69 7.89 -28.23 -7.74
CA VAL A 69 8.52 -26.91 -7.78
C VAL A 69 8.25 -26.28 -9.14
N LEU A 70 7.62 -25.11 -9.13
CA LEU A 70 7.28 -24.33 -10.32
C LEU A 70 8.38 -23.32 -10.63
N ALA A 71 8.92 -22.67 -9.61
CA ALA A 71 10.03 -21.72 -9.71
C ALA A 71 10.83 -21.73 -8.41
N ARG A 72 12.11 -21.37 -8.49
CA ARG A 72 13.02 -21.26 -7.35
C ARG A 72 14.04 -20.17 -7.63
N ASP A 73 14.40 -19.43 -6.58
CA ASP A 73 15.45 -18.43 -6.62
C ASP A 73 16.82 -19.05 -6.98
N THR A 74 17.66 -18.24 -7.63
CA THR A 74 19.02 -18.60 -8.03
C THR A 74 19.97 -17.43 -7.74
N ASP A 75 21.27 -17.59 -7.91
CA ASP A 75 22.25 -16.49 -7.72
C ASP A 75 22.09 -15.32 -8.72
N ARG A 76 21.08 -15.37 -9.60
CA ARG A 76 20.73 -14.36 -10.59
C ARG A 76 19.21 -14.26 -10.69
N GLU A 77 18.73 -13.15 -11.26
CA GLU A 77 17.33 -13.02 -11.64
C GLU A 77 16.87 -14.21 -12.49
N ALA A 78 15.79 -14.85 -12.04
CA ALA A 78 15.16 -15.98 -12.70
C ALA A 78 13.71 -15.60 -13.06
N VAL A 79 13.42 -15.56 -14.36
CA VAL A 79 12.06 -15.39 -14.88
C VAL A 79 11.54 -16.74 -15.37
N THR A 80 10.47 -17.23 -14.77
CA THR A 80 9.82 -18.49 -15.12
C THR A 80 8.38 -18.25 -15.57
N THR A 81 8.01 -18.82 -16.71
CA THR A 81 6.62 -18.84 -17.18
C THR A 81 6.05 -20.24 -16.98
N VAL A 82 4.98 -20.35 -16.21
CA VAL A 82 4.20 -21.58 -16.05
C VAL A 82 2.95 -21.46 -16.90
N ARG A 83 2.81 -22.35 -17.88
CA ARG A 83 1.65 -22.33 -18.79
C ARG A 83 0.36 -22.50 -18.02
N ALA A 84 -0.70 -21.82 -18.45
CA ALA A 84 -2.02 -21.91 -17.84
C ALA A 84 -2.52 -23.35 -17.68
N ALA A 85 -2.25 -24.21 -18.67
CA ALA A 85 -2.64 -25.62 -18.67
C ALA A 85 -1.88 -26.49 -17.65
N ASP A 86 -0.72 -26.03 -17.17
CA ASP A 86 0.15 -26.75 -16.25
C ASP A 86 0.03 -26.23 -14.79
N LEU A 87 -0.83 -25.23 -14.55
CA LEU A 87 -1.08 -24.62 -13.25
C LEU A 87 -2.21 -25.33 -12.51
N GLY A 88 -1.96 -25.74 -11.26
CA GLY A 88 -3.03 -26.10 -10.33
C GLY A 88 -3.79 -24.89 -9.80
N ASP A 89 -4.82 -25.16 -9.01
CA ASP A 89 -5.69 -24.13 -8.40
C ASP A 89 -4.96 -23.23 -7.41
N ARG A 90 -3.88 -23.74 -6.80
CA ARG A 90 -3.14 -23.06 -5.74
C ARG A 90 -1.63 -23.26 -5.87
N VAL A 91 -0.90 -22.19 -5.63
CA VAL A 91 0.57 -22.20 -5.52
C VAL A 91 0.94 -21.79 -4.11
N LEU A 92 1.80 -22.59 -3.47
CA LEU A 92 2.43 -22.26 -2.21
C LEU A 92 3.70 -21.44 -2.49
N VAL A 93 3.75 -20.24 -1.94
CA VAL A 93 4.92 -19.38 -1.90
C VAL A 93 5.66 -19.64 -0.60
N GLN A 94 6.87 -20.18 -0.70
CA GLN A 94 7.70 -20.55 0.45
C GLN A 94 8.96 -19.70 0.46
N GLY A 95 9.00 -18.74 1.38
CA GLY A 95 10.22 -18.05 1.77
C GLY A 95 10.85 -18.69 3.00
N ARG A 96 12.02 -18.21 3.39
CA ARG A 96 12.64 -18.52 4.68
C ARG A 96 11.92 -17.83 5.81
N TYR A 97 11.53 -16.57 5.65
CA TYR A 97 10.99 -15.71 6.71
C TYR A 97 9.48 -15.54 6.64
N ASN A 98 8.89 -15.62 5.45
CA ASN A 98 7.44 -15.66 5.29
C ASN A 98 6.97 -16.72 4.30
N GLN A 99 5.70 -17.08 4.40
CA GLN A 99 5.04 -18.03 3.51
C GLN A 99 3.56 -17.70 3.38
N TYR A 100 2.96 -18.09 2.25
CA TYR A 100 1.54 -17.92 1.97
C TYR A 100 1.12 -18.76 0.76
N VAL A 101 -0.18 -18.90 0.56
CA VAL A 101 -0.78 -19.58 -0.59
C VAL A 101 -1.45 -18.56 -1.50
N VAL A 102 -1.29 -18.73 -2.80
CA VAL A 102 -1.98 -17.94 -3.83
C VAL A 102 -2.92 -18.85 -4.61
N ARG A 103 -4.21 -18.50 -4.66
CA ARG A 103 -5.17 -19.13 -5.59
C ARG A 103 -4.97 -18.54 -6.98
N THR A 104 -4.75 -19.39 -7.97
CA THR A 104 -4.23 -18.96 -9.26
C THR A 104 -5.28 -18.29 -10.15
N GLY A 105 -6.57 -18.58 -9.96
CA GLY A 105 -7.67 -18.05 -10.80
C GLY A 105 -8.04 -16.59 -10.53
N ASP A 106 -7.74 -16.08 -9.33
CA ASP A 106 -8.08 -14.72 -8.91
C ASP A 106 -6.96 -14.04 -8.09
N PHE A 107 -5.83 -14.71 -7.86
CA PHE A 107 -4.73 -14.19 -7.04
C PHE A 107 -5.16 -13.87 -5.59
N ALA A 108 -6.21 -14.51 -5.09
CA ALA A 108 -6.52 -14.46 -3.67
C ALA A 108 -5.39 -15.10 -2.87
N LEU A 109 -4.98 -14.44 -1.79
CA LEU A 109 -3.96 -14.91 -0.88
C LEU A 109 -4.60 -15.59 0.33
N PHE A 110 -3.96 -16.63 0.85
CA PHE A 110 -4.35 -17.34 2.07
C PHE A 110 -3.13 -17.63 2.96
N ASP A 111 -3.39 -17.76 4.25
CA ASP A 111 -2.44 -18.28 5.25
C ASP A 111 -1.08 -17.55 5.27
N TYR A 112 -1.10 -16.22 5.17
CA TYR A 112 0.14 -15.44 5.30
C TYR A 112 0.67 -15.54 6.71
N ALA A 113 1.91 -16.01 6.84
CA ALA A 113 2.59 -16.10 8.12
C ALA A 113 4.07 -15.78 8.02
N PHE A 114 4.60 -15.21 9.10
CA PHE A 114 6.03 -15.22 9.35
C PHE A 114 6.43 -16.57 9.97
N THR A 115 7.53 -17.14 9.48
CA THR A 115 7.99 -18.48 9.91
C THR A 115 8.65 -18.45 11.29
N GLY A 116 9.17 -17.28 11.71
CA GLY A 116 10.01 -17.14 12.90
C GLY A 116 11.44 -17.64 12.71
N ALA A 117 11.90 -17.79 11.47
CA ALA A 117 13.28 -18.19 11.19
C ALA A 117 14.28 -17.21 11.84
N PRO A 118 15.40 -17.71 12.41
CA PRO A 118 16.36 -16.86 13.10
C PRO A 118 16.96 -15.77 12.21
N ASN A 119 16.81 -14.53 12.65
CA ASN A 119 17.49 -13.35 12.14
C ASN A 119 17.66 -12.35 13.30
N ARG A 120 18.74 -11.56 13.31
CA ARG A 120 18.97 -10.55 14.36
C ARG A 120 17.87 -9.46 14.42
N LEU A 121 17.17 -9.27 13.31
CA LEU A 121 16.10 -8.30 13.14
C LEU A 121 14.71 -8.93 13.25
N ASP A 122 14.60 -10.24 13.54
CA ASP A 122 13.31 -10.92 13.72
C ASP A 122 12.38 -10.18 14.70
N MET A 123 11.15 -9.98 14.26
CA MET A 123 10.10 -9.31 15.04
C MET A 123 9.14 -10.28 15.73
N THR A 124 9.14 -11.56 15.35
CA THR A 124 8.18 -12.52 15.89
C THR A 124 8.65 -13.16 17.18
N GLY A 125 9.93 -13.03 17.53
CA GLY A 125 10.51 -13.68 18.70
C GLY A 125 10.73 -15.18 18.46
N ARG A 126 11.09 -15.53 17.23
CA ARG A 126 11.32 -16.90 16.74
C ARG A 126 10.09 -17.79 16.82
N ARG A 127 8.92 -17.20 16.60
CA ARG A 127 7.63 -17.88 16.63
C ARG A 127 6.99 -17.82 15.26
N PHE A 128 6.38 -18.93 14.86
CA PHE A 128 5.44 -18.91 13.75
C PHE A 128 4.31 -17.94 14.08
N THR A 129 4.13 -16.92 13.25
CA THR A 129 3.20 -15.81 13.50
C THR A 129 2.29 -15.65 12.29
N PRO A 130 1.08 -16.21 12.34
CA PRO A 130 0.09 -16.00 11.29
C PRO A 130 -0.40 -14.55 11.33
N VAL A 131 -0.62 -13.96 10.15
CA VAL A 131 -1.03 -12.56 10.00
C VAL A 131 -2.39 -12.50 9.32
N PHE A 132 -2.49 -13.01 8.10
CA PHE A 132 -3.73 -13.00 7.33
C PHE A 132 -4.22 -14.43 7.11
N ALA A 133 -5.49 -14.68 7.45
CA ALA A 133 -6.20 -15.85 6.95
C ALA A 133 -6.40 -15.72 5.44
N SER A 134 -6.77 -14.53 4.98
CA SER A 134 -6.97 -14.27 3.55
C SER A 134 -6.80 -12.81 3.14
N LYS A 135 -6.52 -12.61 1.86
CA LYS A 135 -6.71 -11.36 1.12
C LYS A 135 -7.39 -11.71 -0.20
N VAL A 136 -8.67 -11.36 -0.35
CA VAL A 136 -9.50 -11.83 -1.47
C VAL A 136 -9.91 -10.65 -2.34
N PRO A 137 -9.43 -10.56 -3.59
CA PRO A 137 -9.91 -9.59 -4.55
C PRO A 137 -11.25 -10.04 -5.17
N ASP A 138 -12.20 -9.12 -5.29
CA ASP A 138 -13.42 -9.26 -6.08
C ASP A 138 -13.19 -8.66 -7.48
N HIS A 139 -13.01 -9.57 -8.45
CA HIS A 139 -12.79 -9.23 -9.86
C HIS A 139 -14.07 -8.97 -10.64
N ARG A 140 -15.24 -8.96 -9.99
CA ARG A 140 -16.54 -8.66 -10.61
C ARG A 140 -16.84 -9.56 -11.82
N GLY A 141 -16.50 -10.83 -11.70
CA GLY A 141 -16.69 -11.85 -12.75
C GLY A 141 -15.56 -11.96 -13.78
N LEU A 142 -14.53 -11.11 -13.73
CA LEU A 142 -13.30 -11.33 -14.51
C LEU A 142 -12.45 -12.42 -13.86
N THR A 143 -11.65 -13.11 -14.67
CA THR A 143 -10.79 -14.22 -14.22
C THR A 143 -9.39 -14.09 -14.80
N LEU A 144 -8.40 -14.63 -14.09
CA LEU A 144 -7.01 -14.70 -14.53
C LEU A 144 -6.77 -16.05 -15.23
N GLY A 145 -6.87 -16.06 -16.55
CA GLY A 145 -6.82 -17.29 -17.36
C GLY A 145 -5.46 -17.58 -18.01
N GLY A 146 -4.59 -16.59 -18.16
CA GLY A 146 -3.32 -16.69 -18.88
C GLY A 146 -2.22 -17.43 -18.11
N ASP A 147 -1.00 -17.39 -18.63
CA ASP A 147 0.17 -17.98 -17.98
C ASP A 147 0.55 -17.24 -16.69
N LEU A 148 1.15 -17.96 -15.75
CA LEU A 148 1.76 -17.38 -14.56
C LEU A 148 3.21 -17.03 -14.87
N THR A 149 3.56 -15.75 -14.74
CA THR A 149 4.96 -15.30 -14.76
C THR A 149 5.45 -15.14 -13.34
N VAL A 150 6.62 -15.70 -13.05
CA VAL A 150 7.29 -15.64 -11.77
C VAL A 150 8.68 -15.06 -11.99
N THR A 151 8.97 -13.92 -11.37
CA THR A 151 10.31 -13.34 -11.31
C THR A 151 10.82 -13.48 -9.89
N LEU A 152 12.02 -14.03 -9.76
CA LEU A 152 12.75 -14.22 -8.51
C LEU A 152 14.12 -13.59 -8.64
N GLU A 153 14.49 -12.77 -7.66
CA GLU A 153 15.83 -12.20 -7.56
C GLU A 153 16.18 -12.05 -6.09
N GLU A 154 17.08 -12.89 -5.58
CA GLU A 154 17.47 -12.91 -4.17
C GLU A 154 16.22 -13.06 -3.25
N GLU A 155 15.95 -12.06 -2.42
CA GLU A 155 14.79 -12.02 -1.52
C GLU A 155 13.48 -11.56 -2.19
N ASP A 156 13.52 -11.09 -3.44
CA ASP A 156 12.38 -10.50 -4.13
C ASP A 156 11.60 -11.55 -4.92
N LEU A 157 10.27 -11.43 -4.86
CA LEU A 157 9.33 -12.19 -5.67
C LEU A 157 8.36 -11.23 -6.34
N VAL A 158 8.20 -11.40 -7.65
CA VAL A 158 7.07 -10.87 -8.40
C VAL A 158 6.35 -12.03 -9.08
N VAL A 159 5.06 -12.19 -8.80
CA VAL A 159 4.18 -13.04 -9.62
C VAL A 159 3.15 -12.20 -10.33
N SER A 160 2.90 -12.52 -11.59
CA SER A 160 1.86 -11.86 -12.37
C SER A 160 1.09 -12.85 -13.22
N ARG A 161 -0.19 -12.56 -13.43
CA ARG A 161 -1.07 -13.29 -14.33
C ARG A 161 -2.05 -12.32 -14.95
N ALA A 162 -2.43 -12.59 -16.19
CA ALA A 162 -3.43 -11.81 -16.92
C ALA A 162 -4.58 -12.70 -17.40
N GLY A 163 -5.72 -12.08 -17.67
CA GLY A 163 -6.87 -12.64 -18.37
C GLY A 163 -7.53 -11.54 -19.20
N THR A 164 -8.69 -11.84 -19.78
CA THR A 164 -9.42 -10.87 -20.59
C THR A 164 -9.86 -9.69 -19.72
N GLY A 165 -9.25 -8.51 -19.94
CA GLY A 165 -9.60 -7.26 -19.25
C GLY A 165 -9.12 -7.14 -17.80
N LEU A 166 -8.29 -8.06 -17.32
CA LEU A 166 -7.76 -8.07 -15.95
C LEU A 166 -6.30 -8.53 -15.95
N SER A 167 -5.44 -7.82 -15.25
CA SER A 167 -4.11 -8.29 -14.84
C SER A 167 -3.97 -8.14 -13.32
N MET A 168 -3.21 -9.03 -12.71
CA MET A 168 -2.88 -8.98 -11.30
C MET A 168 -1.38 -9.22 -11.13
N ARG A 169 -0.77 -8.45 -10.25
CA ARG A 169 0.62 -8.64 -9.80
C ARG A 169 0.64 -8.75 -8.28
N ILE A 170 1.45 -9.68 -7.76
CA ILE A 170 1.84 -9.72 -6.35
C ILE A 170 3.35 -9.53 -6.27
N GLN A 171 3.78 -8.59 -5.44
CA GLN A 171 5.19 -8.39 -5.10
C GLN A 171 5.40 -8.74 -3.63
N SER A 172 6.46 -9.46 -3.29
CA SER A 172 6.79 -9.84 -1.93
C SER A 172 8.30 -9.88 -1.70
N LYS A 173 8.76 -9.51 -0.50
CA LYS A 173 10.16 -9.64 -0.05
C LYS A 173 10.29 -10.62 1.11
N ASP A 174 11.24 -11.55 1.02
CA ASP A 174 11.49 -12.56 2.06
C ASP A 174 12.45 -12.01 3.13
N CYS A 175 11.90 -11.28 4.10
CA CYS A 175 12.69 -10.66 5.16
C CYS A 175 12.07 -10.91 6.55
N ALA A 176 12.91 -11.04 7.57
CA ALA A 176 12.52 -11.30 8.96
C ALA A 176 11.76 -10.14 9.63
N GLN A 177 11.97 -8.91 9.15
CA GLN A 177 11.17 -7.75 9.54
C GLN A 177 9.98 -7.54 8.61
N GLY A 178 9.65 -8.53 7.78
CA GLY A 178 8.86 -8.31 6.60
C GLY A 178 9.50 -7.26 5.68
N GLY A 179 8.88 -7.09 4.53
CA GLY A 179 9.30 -6.15 3.52
C GLY A 179 8.07 -5.63 2.79
N ILE A 180 8.24 -5.36 1.50
CA ILE A 180 7.12 -5.05 0.63
C ILE A 180 6.30 -6.33 0.46
N PHE A 181 5.01 -6.27 0.75
CA PHE A 181 4.00 -7.16 0.19
C PHE A 181 2.93 -6.30 -0.46
N GLN A 182 2.63 -6.52 -1.74
CA GLN A 182 1.65 -5.72 -2.50
C GLN A 182 0.87 -6.60 -3.47
N MET A 183 -0.43 -6.32 -3.61
CA MET A 183 -1.33 -6.80 -4.66
C MET A 183 -1.69 -5.60 -5.54
N GLU A 184 -1.56 -5.75 -6.85
CA GLU A 184 -1.77 -4.68 -7.83
C GLU A 184 -2.73 -5.17 -8.91
N PRO A 185 -4.03 -4.83 -8.80
CA PRO A 185 -5.01 -5.09 -9.85
C PRO A 185 -4.91 -4.04 -10.96
N GLU A 186 -5.01 -4.49 -12.20
CA GLU A 186 -5.17 -3.64 -13.38
C GLU A 186 -6.34 -4.13 -14.21
N ARG A 187 -7.31 -3.26 -14.45
CA ARG A 187 -8.54 -3.57 -15.17
C ARG A 187 -8.65 -2.74 -16.43
N GLY A 188 -8.98 -3.41 -17.54
CA GLY A 188 -9.23 -2.78 -18.83
C GLY A 188 -10.51 -1.94 -18.85
N ASP A 189 -11.44 -2.17 -17.93
CA ASP A 189 -12.65 -1.37 -17.75
C ASP A 189 -12.46 -0.14 -16.83
N GLY A 190 -11.25 0.04 -16.28
CA GLY A 190 -10.91 1.16 -15.40
C GLY A 190 -11.62 1.15 -14.03
N THR A 191 -12.43 0.13 -13.72
CA THR A 191 -13.16 0.06 -12.44
C THR A 191 -12.25 -0.35 -11.28
N ARG A 192 -12.74 -0.16 -10.06
CA ARG A 192 -12.04 -0.56 -8.84
C ARG A 192 -12.14 -2.08 -8.62
N THR A 193 -11.16 -2.63 -7.92
CA THR A 193 -11.14 -4.00 -7.38
C THR A 193 -11.28 -3.92 -5.87
N ARG A 194 -12.31 -4.55 -5.31
CA ARG A 194 -12.42 -4.64 -3.85
C ARG A 194 -11.53 -5.75 -3.33
N ILE A 195 -10.71 -5.48 -2.32
CA ILE A 195 -9.89 -6.48 -1.66
C ILE A 195 -10.30 -6.54 -0.19
N VAL A 196 -10.74 -7.72 0.24
CA VAL A 196 -11.09 -8.00 1.64
C VAL A 196 -9.91 -8.68 2.31
N HIS A 197 -9.36 -8.06 3.34
CA HIS A 197 -8.34 -8.65 4.20
C HIS A 197 -8.99 -9.21 5.45
N THR A 198 -8.67 -10.46 5.79
CA THR A 198 -9.10 -11.11 7.02
C THR A 198 -7.88 -11.56 7.80
N LEU A 199 -7.74 -11.07 9.04
CA LEU A 199 -6.70 -11.51 9.94
C LEU A 199 -6.88 -12.97 10.35
N ALA A 200 -5.75 -13.65 10.52
CA ALA A 200 -5.72 -15.04 10.96
C ALA A 200 -6.41 -15.22 12.31
N THR A 201 -6.98 -16.40 12.53
CA THR A 201 -7.54 -16.83 13.81
C THR A 201 -6.65 -17.87 14.46
N GLY A 202 -6.82 -18.07 15.76
CA GLY A 202 -6.11 -19.09 16.51
C GLY A 202 -6.37 -18.97 18.00
N ALA A 203 -5.98 -20.00 18.75
CA ALA A 203 -5.97 -19.96 20.20
C ALA A 203 -4.57 -19.58 20.68
N GLY A 204 -4.44 -18.42 21.33
CA GLY A 204 -3.23 -18.05 22.06
C GLY A 204 -2.68 -16.67 21.72
N ALA A 205 -1.51 -16.37 22.29
CA ALA A 205 -0.94 -15.03 22.28
C ALA A 205 -0.44 -14.56 20.90
N VAL A 206 -0.28 -15.47 19.92
CA VAL A 206 0.16 -15.09 18.56
C VAL A 206 -0.99 -14.67 17.65
N THR A 207 -2.24 -14.77 18.10
CA THR A 207 -3.42 -14.39 17.30
C THR A 207 -3.37 -12.90 16.98
N PRO A 208 -3.36 -12.52 15.68
CA PRO A 208 -3.28 -11.12 15.29
C PRO A 208 -4.62 -10.40 15.52
N PHE A 209 -4.54 -9.12 15.85
CA PHE A 209 -5.70 -8.24 15.97
C PHE A 209 -5.38 -6.84 15.46
N TYR A 210 -6.40 -6.15 14.96
CA TYR A 210 -6.32 -4.72 14.69
C TYR A 210 -6.49 -3.91 15.99
N PHE A 211 -5.73 -2.82 16.11
CA PHE A 211 -5.86 -1.86 17.20
C PHE A 211 -5.62 -0.42 16.71
N ASP A 212 -6.30 0.54 17.33
CA ASP A 212 -6.00 1.96 17.17
C ASP A 212 -4.77 2.30 18.02
N ASN A 213 -3.66 2.63 17.36
CA ASN A 213 -2.37 2.79 18.03
C ASN A 213 -2.36 4.05 18.93
N PRO A 214 -2.29 3.88 20.27
CA PRO A 214 -2.33 5.00 21.22
C PRO A 214 -1.19 6.01 21.03
N HIS A 215 -0.03 5.58 20.52
CA HIS A 215 1.10 6.47 20.28
C HIS A 215 0.82 7.46 19.14
N PHE A 216 0.07 7.01 18.12
CA PHE A 216 -0.39 7.87 17.03
C PHE A 216 -1.60 8.70 17.47
N ARG A 217 -2.57 8.09 18.16
CA ARG A 217 -3.77 8.78 18.66
C ARG A 217 -3.42 9.96 19.57
N ALA A 218 -2.48 9.79 20.50
CA ALA A 218 -2.03 10.84 21.41
C ALA A 218 -1.33 12.03 20.72
N ARG A 219 -0.92 11.85 19.47
CA ARG A 219 -0.21 12.86 18.67
C ARG A 219 -1.01 13.30 17.44
N ALA A 220 -2.24 12.84 17.27
CA ALA A 220 -3.06 13.18 16.12
C ALA A 220 -3.18 14.71 15.96
N GLY A 221 -3.00 15.19 14.74
CA GLY A 221 -2.98 16.62 14.40
C GLY A 221 -1.64 17.31 14.59
N GLN A 222 -0.67 16.73 15.31
CA GLN A 222 0.67 17.30 15.46
C GLN A 222 1.43 17.22 14.14
N PHE A 223 2.16 18.29 13.82
CA PHE A 223 3.07 18.32 12.67
C PHE A 223 4.47 17.87 13.09
N LEU A 224 5.06 16.99 12.30
CA LEU A 224 6.47 16.65 12.38
C LEU A 224 7.24 17.38 11.27
N GLY A 225 8.45 17.82 11.60
CA GLY A 225 9.28 18.68 10.73
C GLY A 225 9.47 20.07 11.33
N SER A 226 10.72 20.54 11.41
CA SER A 226 11.14 21.69 12.23
C SER A 226 10.61 23.08 11.81
N ALA A 227 9.70 23.17 10.82
CA ALA A 227 9.21 24.43 10.25
C ALA A 227 7.76 24.34 9.73
N CYS A 228 6.98 23.38 10.23
CA CYS A 228 5.67 23.04 9.68
C CYS A 228 4.52 23.61 10.49
N THR A 229 3.64 24.37 9.82
CA THR A 229 2.38 24.88 10.38
C THR A 229 1.14 24.43 9.60
N SER A 230 1.30 23.96 8.34
CA SER A 230 0.24 23.25 7.60
C SER A 230 0.82 22.30 6.53
N VAL A 231 0.01 21.34 6.06
CA VAL A 231 0.38 20.41 4.96
C VAL A 231 0.53 21.17 3.63
N GLU A 232 -0.21 22.27 3.46
CA GLU A 232 -0.29 23.10 2.26
C GLU A 232 0.80 24.18 2.17
N THR A 233 1.28 24.71 3.30
CA THR A 233 2.17 25.90 3.35
C THR A 233 3.56 25.61 3.92
N GLY A 234 3.81 24.39 4.40
CA GLY A 234 5.14 23.97 4.84
C GLY A 234 6.12 23.85 3.66
N PRO A 235 7.41 24.23 3.82
CA PRO A 235 8.39 24.07 2.75
C PRO A 235 8.54 22.58 2.36
N PRO A 236 8.38 22.22 1.07
CA PRO A 236 8.41 20.83 0.58
C PRO A 236 9.72 20.08 0.87
N SER A 237 10.79 20.81 1.21
CA SER A 237 12.14 20.28 1.38
C SER A 237 12.46 19.76 2.79
N ARG A 238 11.51 19.80 3.75
CA ARG A 238 11.73 19.29 5.12
C ARG A 238 10.51 18.55 5.66
N CYS A 239 10.13 17.45 5.01
CA CYS A 239 9.33 16.35 5.57
C CYS A 239 8.16 16.80 6.48
N CYS A 240 7.24 17.60 5.93
CA CYS A 240 6.08 18.09 6.64
C CYS A 240 4.99 17.02 6.70
N VAL A 241 4.80 16.38 7.85
CA VAL A 241 3.80 15.33 7.99
C VAL A 241 2.93 15.60 9.21
N GLN A 242 1.62 15.68 9.00
CA GLN A 242 0.67 15.68 10.11
C GLN A 242 0.44 14.24 10.56
N VAL A 243 0.58 13.99 11.85
CA VAL A 243 0.25 12.69 12.44
C VAL A 243 -1.25 12.49 12.34
N SER A 244 -1.69 11.40 11.71
CA SER A 244 -3.07 10.92 11.78
C SER A 244 -3.17 9.67 12.65
N PRO A 245 -4.36 9.33 13.17
CA PRO A 245 -4.58 8.04 13.81
C PRO A 245 -4.14 6.86 12.94
N ARG A 246 -3.92 5.71 13.59
CA ARG A 246 -3.23 4.59 12.94
C ARG A 246 -3.78 3.26 13.40
N VAL A 247 -4.55 2.63 12.52
CA VAL A 247 -4.86 1.21 12.66
C VAL A 247 -3.59 0.41 12.42
N THR A 248 -3.29 -0.45 13.37
CA THR A 248 -2.09 -1.29 13.40
C THR A 248 -2.51 -2.73 13.69
N ILE A 249 -1.72 -3.69 13.23
CA ILE A 249 -1.86 -5.12 13.50
C ILE A 249 -0.76 -5.50 14.50
N GLY A 250 -1.13 -6.20 15.55
CA GLY A 250 -0.21 -6.73 16.56
C GLY A 250 -0.70 -8.06 17.11
N ASN A 251 0.03 -8.62 18.08
CA ASN A 251 -0.39 -9.78 18.85
C ASN A 251 0.11 -9.66 20.31
N ASP A 252 -0.29 -10.59 21.17
CA ASP A 252 0.05 -10.61 22.59
C ASP A 252 1.36 -11.36 22.93
N ALA A 253 2.01 -11.94 21.92
CA ALA A 253 3.18 -12.80 22.09
C ALA A 253 4.49 -12.08 21.75
N SER A 254 4.46 -11.16 20.80
CA SER A 254 5.64 -10.70 20.07
C SER A 254 5.76 -9.18 20.20
N PRO A 255 6.55 -8.66 21.17
CA PRO A 255 6.63 -7.23 21.48
C PRO A 255 7.19 -6.35 20.35
N ARG A 256 7.80 -6.96 19.33
CA ARG A 256 8.33 -6.28 18.15
C ARG A 256 7.46 -6.45 16.92
N PHE A 257 6.48 -7.38 16.95
CA PHE A 257 5.63 -7.65 15.82
C PHE A 257 4.61 -6.53 15.68
N VAL A 258 4.73 -5.82 14.57
CA VAL A 258 3.82 -4.75 14.21
C VAL A 258 3.68 -4.68 12.71
N ALA A 259 2.44 -4.53 12.25
CA ALA A 259 2.13 -4.42 10.84
C ALA A 259 1.01 -3.40 10.61
N ARG A 260 0.82 -2.95 9.38
CA ARG A 260 -0.38 -2.19 8.99
C ARG A 260 -0.66 -2.42 7.52
N ASP A 261 -1.94 -2.38 7.16
CA ASP A 261 -2.34 -2.28 5.77
C ASP A 261 -1.71 -1.05 5.09
N SER A 262 -1.31 -1.22 3.83
CA SER A 262 -0.61 -0.20 3.06
C SER A 262 -1.27 -0.06 1.69
N ALA A 263 -2.02 1.03 1.53
CA ALA A 263 -2.76 1.37 0.32
C ALA A 263 -2.02 2.42 -0.52
N GLN A 264 -2.10 2.31 -1.84
CA GLN A 264 -1.75 3.36 -2.82
C GLN A 264 -2.85 3.41 -3.86
N VAL A 265 -3.47 4.58 -4.07
CA VAL A 265 -4.64 4.72 -4.97
C VAL A 265 -5.74 3.69 -4.61
N ALA A 266 -6.02 3.58 -3.32
CA ALA A 266 -7.05 2.71 -2.77
C ALA A 266 -7.74 3.39 -1.59
N GLU A 267 -9.05 3.25 -1.52
CA GLU A 267 -9.87 3.81 -0.46
C GLU A 267 -10.33 2.69 0.48
N ARG A 268 -10.31 2.97 1.78
CA ARG A 268 -10.85 2.04 2.77
C ARG A 268 -12.38 2.12 2.72
N VAL A 269 -13.04 0.96 2.70
CA VAL A 269 -14.49 0.88 2.69
C VAL A 269 -15.02 0.92 4.12
N ASP A 270 -16.01 1.77 4.36
CA ASP A 270 -16.62 1.96 5.67
C ASP A 270 -17.43 0.74 6.15
N GLN A 271 -17.35 0.47 7.45
CA GLN A 271 -18.01 -0.67 8.11
C GLN A 271 -18.75 -0.15 9.37
N PRO A 272 -19.88 0.55 9.20
CA PRO A 272 -20.43 1.47 10.20
C PRO A 272 -20.97 0.81 11.49
N ASP A 273 -21.18 -0.51 11.49
CA ASP A 273 -21.52 -1.26 12.71
C ASP A 273 -20.28 -1.66 13.52
N CYS A 274 -19.07 -1.32 13.04
CA CYS A 274 -17.84 -1.58 13.77
C CYS A 274 -17.45 -0.49 14.77
N GLY A 275 -18.05 0.70 14.71
CA GLY A 275 -18.05 1.72 15.77
C GLY A 275 -16.69 2.29 16.18
N ALA A 276 -15.60 1.84 15.57
CA ALA A 276 -14.25 2.33 15.79
C ALA A 276 -13.89 3.39 14.77
N GLN A 277 -14.22 4.66 15.07
CA GLN A 277 -13.79 5.80 14.28
C GLN A 277 -12.27 5.99 14.38
N VAL A 278 -11.53 5.37 13.47
CA VAL A 278 -10.09 5.61 13.33
C VAL A 278 -9.89 6.60 12.20
N ALA A 279 -9.50 7.83 12.57
CA ALA A 279 -9.40 8.92 11.60
C ALA A 279 -8.26 8.67 10.57
N PRO A 280 -8.40 9.16 9.32
CA PRO A 280 -9.57 9.88 8.80
C PRO A 280 -10.71 8.91 8.39
N ASP A 281 -11.76 8.93 9.21
CA ASP A 281 -13.19 8.70 8.94
C ASP A 281 -13.68 7.42 8.25
N VAL A 282 -13.22 6.24 8.68
CA VAL A 282 -14.06 5.03 8.50
C VAL A 282 -14.02 4.13 9.73
N ASP A 283 -15.15 3.47 9.99
CA ASP A 283 -15.25 2.45 11.02
C ASP A 283 -14.50 1.18 10.59
N HIS A 284 -13.75 0.60 11.53
CA HIS A 284 -12.85 -0.51 11.26
C HIS A 284 -13.07 -1.66 12.25
N CYS A 285 -13.27 -2.87 11.73
CA CYS A 285 -13.52 -4.04 12.55
C CYS A 285 -12.22 -4.66 13.10
N GLY A 286 -12.32 -5.47 14.15
CA GLY A 286 -11.20 -6.10 14.86
C GLY A 286 -10.34 -7.06 14.06
N ARG A 287 -10.88 -7.63 12.97
CA ARG A 287 -10.22 -8.68 12.16
C ARG A 287 -10.36 -8.50 10.66
N VAL A 288 -11.26 -7.66 10.18
CA VAL A 288 -11.49 -7.45 8.75
C VAL A 288 -11.20 -6.01 8.38
N SER A 289 -10.51 -5.82 7.25
CA SER A 289 -10.43 -4.55 6.55
C SER A 289 -10.80 -4.72 5.08
N VAL A 290 -11.46 -3.71 4.52
CA VAL A 290 -11.97 -3.75 3.15
C VAL A 290 -11.48 -2.52 2.39
N TRP A 291 -11.05 -2.73 1.16
CA TRP A 291 -10.40 -1.70 0.35
C TRP A 291 -10.89 -1.71 -1.09
N ASP A 292 -11.25 -0.57 -1.64
CA ASP A 292 -11.54 -0.38 -3.06
C ASP A 292 -10.31 0.21 -3.75
N VAL A 293 -9.61 -0.64 -4.49
CA VAL A 293 -8.32 -0.35 -5.15
C VAL A 293 -8.57 0.06 -6.59
N ALA A 294 -8.10 1.23 -7.01
CA ALA A 294 -8.19 1.65 -8.41
C ALA A 294 -7.39 0.72 -9.33
N SER A 295 -7.72 0.70 -10.62
CA SER A 295 -6.90 0.06 -11.65
C SER A 295 -5.48 0.68 -11.65
N GLY A 296 -4.44 -0.15 -11.53
CA GLY A 296 -3.05 0.29 -11.36
C GLY A 296 -2.70 0.73 -9.92
N GLY A 297 -3.66 0.70 -9.01
CA GLY A 297 -3.45 0.93 -7.58
C GLY A 297 -2.81 -0.27 -6.87
N ARG A 298 -2.49 -0.11 -5.59
CA ARG A 298 -1.80 -1.14 -4.80
C ARG A 298 -2.43 -1.31 -3.44
N MET A 299 -2.58 -2.57 -3.04
CA MET A 299 -2.98 -2.93 -1.69
C MET A 299 -2.03 -3.94 -1.11
N GLY A 300 -1.40 -3.58 0.00
CA GLY A 300 -0.38 -4.38 0.63
C GLY A 300 -0.44 -4.30 2.14
N PHE A 301 0.68 -4.62 2.77
CA PHE A 301 0.90 -4.27 4.16
C PHE A 301 2.39 -4.03 4.38
N VAL A 302 2.70 -3.20 5.37
CA VAL A 302 4.07 -2.93 5.81
C VAL A 302 4.23 -3.39 7.24
N THR A 303 5.47 -3.63 7.65
CA THR A 303 5.79 -4.30 8.91
C THR A 303 6.97 -3.61 9.60
N GLY A 304 7.14 -3.87 10.89
CA GLY A 304 8.24 -3.34 11.69
C GLY A 304 8.21 -1.81 11.76
N GLU A 305 9.38 -1.18 11.64
CA GLU A 305 9.53 0.27 11.72
C GLU A 305 8.63 1.02 10.72
N TYR A 306 8.49 0.51 9.49
CA TYR A 306 7.64 1.11 8.45
C TYR A 306 6.14 1.09 8.78
N ALA A 307 5.71 0.19 9.67
CA ALA A 307 4.33 0.19 10.16
C ALA A 307 4.04 1.32 11.16
N VAL A 308 5.08 1.85 11.80
CA VAL A 308 4.97 2.83 12.90
C VAL A 308 5.78 4.12 12.66
N GLU A 309 6.30 4.30 11.46
CA GLU A 309 6.86 5.56 10.95
C GLU A 309 5.73 6.52 10.54
N VAL A 310 5.85 7.79 10.92
CA VAL A 310 4.97 8.85 10.44
C VAL A 310 5.43 9.28 9.06
N ALA A 311 4.98 8.54 8.04
CA ALA A 311 5.29 8.81 6.65
C ALA A 311 4.23 9.71 5.98
N ASN A 312 4.67 10.48 4.99
CA ASN A 312 3.75 11.07 4.01
C ASN A 312 2.88 9.98 3.38
N PRO A 313 1.65 10.31 2.96
CA PRO A 313 0.89 9.41 2.11
C PRO A 313 1.75 9.02 0.90
N PRO A 314 1.62 7.78 0.39
CA PRO A 314 2.31 7.37 -0.81
C PRO A 314 1.99 8.34 -1.95
N THR A 315 2.99 8.71 -2.75
CA THR A 315 2.76 9.52 -3.95
C THR A 315 1.80 8.77 -4.86
N GLU A 316 0.69 9.42 -5.25
CA GLU A 316 -0.20 8.88 -6.27
C GLU A 316 0.61 8.63 -7.53
N CYS A 317 0.72 7.37 -7.88
CA CYS A 317 1.45 6.98 -9.06
C CYS A 317 0.84 5.68 -9.58
N VAL A 318 0.53 5.70 -10.87
CA VAL A 318 -0.22 4.65 -11.58
C VAL A 318 0.66 3.90 -12.59
N SER A 319 1.93 4.30 -12.78
CA SER A 319 2.92 3.62 -13.64
C SER A 319 4.36 3.97 -13.23
N ASP A 320 5.27 2.98 -13.18
CA ASP A 320 6.72 3.16 -12.94
C ASP A 320 7.09 3.96 -11.68
N CYS A 321 6.34 3.71 -10.61
CA CYS A 321 6.46 4.40 -9.35
C CYS A 321 7.70 3.95 -8.58
N GLN A 322 8.78 4.70 -8.75
CA GLN A 322 9.86 4.72 -7.77
C GLN A 322 9.30 5.31 -6.47
N ALA A 323 9.56 4.69 -5.32
CA ALA A 323 9.30 5.29 -4.02
C ALA A 323 10.25 6.49 -3.82
N GLN A 324 9.98 7.61 -4.50
CA GLN A 324 10.82 8.81 -4.47
C GLN A 324 10.70 9.57 -3.15
N ASN A 325 9.73 9.20 -2.30
CA ASN A 325 9.65 9.64 -0.91
C ASN A 325 10.68 8.88 -0.05
N GLN A 326 11.95 8.87 -0.47
CA GLN A 326 13.07 8.36 0.31
C GLN A 326 13.28 9.27 1.52
N VAL A 327 12.44 9.09 2.54
CA VAL A 327 12.52 9.81 3.80
C VAL A 327 13.78 9.41 4.59
N ARG A 328 14.52 8.37 4.14
CA ARG A 328 15.82 7.92 4.66
C ARG A 328 15.86 7.83 6.20
N GLY A 329 14.75 7.40 6.81
CA GLY A 329 14.62 7.32 8.27
C GLY A 329 14.65 8.67 9.00
N ARG A 330 14.35 9.78 8.30
CA ARG A 330 14.28 11.13 8.88
C ARG A 330 12.93 11.43 9.54
N LEU A 331 11.93 10.58 9.32
CA LEU A 331 10.60 10.77 9.89
C LEU A 331 10.49 10.05 11.24
N ALA A 332 9.66 10.59 12.13
CA ALA A 332 9.57 10.05 13.48
C ALA A 332 8.91 8.66 13.46
N VAL A 333 9.52 7.74 14.18
CA VAL A 333 8.98 6.42 14.48
C VAL A 333 8.30 6.52 15.85
N LEU A 334 6.97 6.43 15.88
CA LEU A 334 6.22 6.55 17.15
C LEU A 334 6.13 5.22 17.91
N GLY A 335 6.39 4.10 17.23
CA GLY A 335 6.28 2.76 17.82
C GLY A 335 4.82 2.34 18.06
N HIS A 336 4.66 1.35 18.91
CA HIS A 336 3.36 0.87 19.41
C HIS A 336 3.50 0.42 20.87
N PRO A 337 2.41 0.38 21.65
CA PRO A 337 2.45 -0.18 23.00
C PRO A 337 2.60 -1.70 22.96
N PHE A 338 3.25 -2.27 23.98
CA PHE A 338 3.18 -3.69 24.29
C PHE A 338 3.20 -3.89 25.83
N PRO A 339 2.21 -4.62 26.40
CA PRO A 339 1.04 -5.17 25.74
C PRO A 339 0.12 -4.07 25.18
N VAL A 340 -0.67 -4.39 24.15
CA VAL A 340 -1.66 -3.46 23.60
C VAL A 340 -2.82 -3.32 24.59
N PRO A 341 -3.19 -2.10 25.03
CA PRO A 341 -4.32 -1.89 25.94
C PRO A 341 -5.62 -2.46 25.38
N ALA A 342 -6.43 -3.10 26.22
CA ALA A 342 -7.68 -3.74 25.78
C ALA A 342 -8.63 -2.75 25.08
N GLY A 343 -8.76 -1.53 25.61
CA GLY A 343 -9.60 -0.47 25.03
C GLY A 343 -9.09 0.10 23.70
N SER A 344 -7.89 -0.26 23.26
CA SER A 344 -7.36 0.14 21.95
C SER A 344 -7.63 -0.91 20.87
N ARG A 345 -7.99 -2.15 21.25
CA ARG A 345 -8.29 -3.21 20.29
C ARG A 345 -9.62 -2.93 19.61
N LEU A 346 -9.66 -3.12 18.30
CA LEU A 346 -10.87 -2.86 17.53
C LEU A 346 -11.86 -4.02 17.71
N SER A 347 -13.13 -3.69 17.83
CA SER A 347 -14.24 -4.63 18.01
C SER A 347 -15.50 -4.01 17.41
N PRO A 348 -16.45 -4.79 16.86
CA PRO A 348 -16.49 -6.25 16.78
C PRO A 348 -15.45 -6.79 15.80
N ALA A 349 -15.21 -8.11 15.80
CA ALA A 349 -14.22 -8.73 14.91
C ALA A 349 -14.50 -8.44 13.42
N GLU A 350 -15.77 -8.49 13.03
CA GLU A 350 -16.23 -8.38 11.64
C GLU A 350 -17.54 -7.60 11.63
N SER A 351 -17.83 -6.94 10.51
CA SER A 351 -19.11 -6.29 10.28
C SER A 351 -20.20 -7.34 10.02
N THR A 352 -21.38 -7.08 10.56
CA THR A 352 -22.62 -7.83 10.31
C THR A 352 -23.45 -7.22 9.18
N LEU A 353 -23.13 -5.99 8.78
CA LEU A 353 -23.79 -5.30 7.68
C LEU A 353 -23.23 -5.76 6.34
N LEU A 354 -24.07 -5.62 5.31
CA LEU A 354 -23.60 -5.78 3.94
C LEU A 354 -22.64 -4.63 3.61
N LEU A 355 -21.53 -4.97 2.97
CA LEU A 355 -20.60 -3.97 2.45
C LEU A 355 -21.34 -3.08 1.44
N PRO A 356 -21.07 -1.77 1.42
CA PRO A 356 -21.66 -0.88 0.43
C PRO A 356 -21.28 -1.35 -0.98
N PRO A 357 -22.09 -1.07 -2.02
CA PRO A 357 -21.71 -1.38 -3.40
C PRO A 357 -20.32 -0.84 -3.73
N LEU A 358 -19.58 -1.53 -4.60
CA LEU A 358 -18.31 -1.00 -5.11
C LEU A 358 -18.56 0.38 -5.73
N THR A 359 -17.77 1.37 -5.32
CA THR A 359 -17.85 2.70 -5.93
C THR A 359 -17.45 2.62 -7.41
N ALA A 360 -18.09 3.45 -8.23
CA ALA A 360 -17.66 3.67 -9.60
C ALA A 360 -16.23 4.26 -9.62
N PRO A 361 -15.46 4.10 -10.73
CA PRO A 361 -14.06 4.55 -10.84
C PRO A 361 -13.79 5.90 -10.16
#